data_AF-A0A0Q3M873-F1
#
_entry.id   AF-A0A0Q3M873-F1
#
_cell.length_a   1.000
_cell.length_b   1.000
_cell.length_c   1.000
_cell.angle_alpha   90.00
_cell.angle_beta   90.00
_cell.angle_gamma   90.00
#
_symmetry.space_group_name_H-M   'P 1'
#
loop_
_entity.id
_entity.type
_entity.pdbx_description
1 polymer ?
#
loop_
_entity_poly.entity_id
_entity_poly.type
_entity_poly.pdbx_seq_one_letter_code
_entity_poly.pdbx_strand_id
1 'polypeptide(L)'
;MGRRRSLAFLMPMPRNVSVDIAAHVKRLCGIGRQGLAIAALLLLCMGARAAFAGPVADWRYCYAGSDQTRRFYISQPFAASGPLDTVERQWIAWLGQQAVRYETIGCPMGPDRAAVEASITSAVRYNATQGRSAVELDWRSNRE
;
A
#
# COMPACT_ATOMS: atom_id res chain seq x y z
N MET A 1 -27.89 5.20 18.17
CA MET A 1 -27.12 4.29 19.05
C MET A 1 -27.10 2.89 18.43
N GLY A 2 -26.02 2.52 17.77
CA GLY A 2 -25.86 1.20 17.14
C GLY A 2 -24.49 0.62 17.49
N ARG A 3 -24.48 -0.46 18.28
CA ARG A 3 -23.28 -1.13 18.81
C ARG A 3 -22.48 -1.78 17.69
N ARG A 4 -21.22 -1.40 17.56
CA ARG A 4 -20.17 -2.16 16.85
C ARG A 4 -19.92 -3.48 17.57
N ARG A 5 -19.96 -4.61 16.86
CA ARG A 5 -19.39 -5.88 17.33
C ARG A 5 -18.11 -6.13 16.54
N SER A 6 -16.97 -5.87 17.19
CA SER A 6 -15.65 -6.34 16.76
C SER A 6 -15.55 -7.81 17.13
N LEU A 7 -15.41 -8.70 16.15
CA LEU A 7 -15.01 -10.08 16.38
C LEU A 7 -13.49 -10.16 16.21
N ALA A 8 -12.78 -10.10 17.34
CA ALA A 8 -11.38 -10.48 17.42
C ALA A 8 -11.30 -12.01 17.33
N PHE A 9 -10.69 -12.52 16.27
CA PHE A 9 -10.41 -13.94 16.09
C PHE A 9 -9.15 -14.27 16.90
N LEU A 10 -9.33 -14.74 18.14
CA LEU A 10 -8.27 -15.34 18.96
C LEU A 10 -7.97 -16.73 18.44
N MET A 11 -6.83 -16.91 17.77
CA MET A 11 -6.28 -18.23 17.48
C MET A 11 -5.52 -18.79 18.70
N PRO A 12 -5.63 -20.09 19.00
CA PRO A 12 -4.95 -20.72 20.12
C PRO A 12 -3.47 -20.98 19.83
N MET A 13 -2.61 -20.69 20.82
CA MET A 13 -1.19 -21.07 20.82
C MET A 13 -1.02 -22.58 21.04
N PRO A 14 -0.09 -23.25 20.33
CA PRO A 14 0.27 -24.63 20.62
C PRO A 14 1.14 -24.75 21.89
N ARG A 15 0.89 -25.82 22.63
CA ARG A 15 1.53 -26.20 23.90
C ARG A 15 3.01 -26.55 23.70
N ASN A 16 3.83 -26.13 24.67
CA ASN A 16 5.23 -26.54 24.84
C ASN A 16 5.37 -28.06 24.80
N VAL A 17 6.21 -28.57 23.90
CA VAL A 17 6.74 -29.94 23.96
C VAL A 17 8.21 -29.80 24.36
N SER A 18 8.53 -30.07 25.63
CA SER A 18 9.91 -30.27 26.06
C SER A 18 10.44 -31.56 25.43
N VAL A 19 11.40 -31.44 24.53
CA VAL A 19 12.15 -32.58 24.00
C VAL A 19 13.49 -32.63 24.72
N ASP A 20 13.72 -33.70 25.48
CA ASP A 20 14.97 -33.99 26.19
C ASP A 20 16.14 -34.11 25.21
N ILE A 21 17.09 -33.17 25.31
CA ILE A 21 18.25 -33.01 24.40
C ILE A 21 19.36 -34.05 24.66
N ALA A 22 19.27 -34.84 25.73
CA ALA A 22 20.39 -35.65 26.22
C ALA A 22 20.65 -36.98 25.46
N ALA A 23 19.76 -37.43 24.56
CA ALA A 23 19.88 -38.77 23.96
C ALA A 23 20.47 -38.84 22.53
N HIS A 24 20.78 -37.72 21.86
CA HIS A 24 21.18 -37.73 20.44
C HIS A 24 22.66 -37.44 20.15
N VAL A 25 23.50 -37.22 21.17
CA VAL A 25 24.92 -36.89 20.94
C VAL A 25 25.78 -38.12 20.59
N LYS A 26 25.27 -39.35 20.75
CA LYS A 26 26.06 -40.57 20.58
C LYS A 26 25.85 -41.23 19.21
N ARG A 27 26.09 -40.50 18.11
CA ARG A 27 26.24 -41.10 16.75
C ARG A 27 27.04 -40.24 15.77
N LEU A 28 28.05 -39.51 16.24
CA LEU A 28 29.00 -38.75 15.42
C LEU A 28 30.29 -39.53 15.12
N CYS A 29 30.18 -40.74 14.58
CA CYS A 29 31.36 -41.45 14.07
C CYS A 29 30.99 -42.24 12.80
N GLY A 30 30.91 -41.53 11.68
CA GLY A 30 30.65 -42.15 10.38
C GLY A 30 30.11 -41.19 9.33
N ILE A 31 30.78 -40.07 9.06
CA ILE A 31 30.44 -39.21 7.92
C ILE A 31 31.63 -39.25 6.96
N GLY A 32 31.55 -40.16 5.98
CA GLY A 32 32.49 -40.21 4.86
C GLY A 32 32.36 -39.00 3.95
N ARG A 33 33.34 -38.85 3.04
CA ARG A 33 33.51 -37.76 2.04
C ARG A 33 32.25 -37.35 1.24
N GLN A 34 31.18 -38.15 1.26
CA GLN A 34 29.90 -37.87 0.59
C GLN A 34 28.98 -36.91 1.38
N GLY A 35 29.21 -36.69 2.68
CA GLY A 35 28.37 -35.78 3.50
C GLY A 35 28.65 -34.28 3.26
N LEU A 36 29.86 -33.94 2.80
CA LEU A 36 30.25 -32.55 2.54
C LEU A 36 29.57 -31.95 1.31
N ALA A 37 29.27 -32.77 0.30
CA ALA A 37 28.61 -32.31 -0.93
C ALA A 37 27.14 -31.92 -0.71
N ILE A 38 26.44 -32.63 0.19
CA ILE A 38 25.02 -32.38 0.50
C ILE A 38 24.87 -31.16 1.43
N ALA A 39 25.81 -30.96 2.35
CA ALA A 39 25.83 -29.77 3.21
C ALA A 39 26.02 -28.47 2.41
N ALA A 40 26.86 -28.48 1.37
CA ALA A 40 27.07 -27.33 0.50
C ALA A 40 25.82 -26.97 -0.33
N LEU A 41 25.04 -27.97 -0.76
CA LEU A 41 23.84 -27.75 -1.57
C LEU A 41 22.67 -27.17 -0.74
N LEU A 42 22.54 -27.57 0.53
CA LEU A 42 21.51 -27.04 1.44
C LEU A 42 21.81 -25.61 1.92
N LEU A 43 23.08 -25.22 2.01
CA LEU A 43 23.50 -23.84 2.32
C LEU A 43 23.21 -22.85 1.19
N LEU A 44 23.13 -23.29 -0.07
CA LEU A 44 22.78 -22.42 -1.21
C LEU A 44 21.28 -22.04 -1.25
N CYS A 45 20.39 -22.84 -0.66
CA CYS A 45 18.94 -22.58 -0.70
C CYS A 45 18.44 -21.56 0.34
N MET A 46 19.25 -21.19 1.34
CA MET A 46 18.87 -20.16 2.33
C MET A 46 19.26 -18.73 1.92
N GLY A 47 19.97 -18.55 0.80
CA GLY A 47 20.63 -17.30 0.43
C GLY A 47 19.89 -16.35 -0.52
N ALA A 48 18.63 -16.60 -0.88
CA ALA A 48 17.92 -15.78 -1.87
C ALA A 48 16.54 -15.30 -1.39
N ARG A 49 16.50 -14.56 -0.27
CA ARG A 49 15.44 -13.55 -0.09
C ARG A 49 15.95 -12.25 -0.70
N ALA A 50 15.90 -12.16 -2.02
CA ALA A 50 16.02 -10.88 -2.71
C ALA A 50 14.75 -10.06 -2.39
N ALA A 51 14.77 -9.38 -1.25
CA ALA A 51 13.84 -8.32 -0.93
C ALA A 51 14.24 -7.10 -1.79
N PHE A 52 13.85 -7.11 -3.06
CA PHE A 52 13.86 -5.91 -3.89
C PHE A 52 12.43 -5.61 -4.33
N ALA A 53 11.60 -5.23 -3.36
CA ALA A 53 10.64 -4.17 -3.66
C ALA A 53 11.46 -2.87 -3.73
N GLY A 54 12.11 -2.64 -4.87
CA GLY A 54 12.56 -1.28 -5.18
C GLY A 54 11.34 -0.37 -5.19
N PRO A 55 11.46 0.92 -4.83
CA PRO A 55 10.33 1.83 -4.93
C PRO A 55 9.93 1.89 -6.40
N VAL A 56 8.86 1.19 -6.77
CA VAL A 56 8.08 1.58 -7.95
C VAL A 56 7.69 3.01 -7.61
N ALA A 57 8.12 3.96 -8.43
CA ALA A 57 7.76 5.34 -8.21
C ALA A 57 6.24 5.44 -8.40
N ASP A 58 5.49 5.21 -7.33
CA ASP A 58 4.04 5.21 -7.36
C ASP A 58 3.59 6.62 -7.72
N TRP A 59 2.81 6.78 -8.78
CA TRP A 59 2.19 8.07 -9.10
C TRP A 59 0.85 8.18 -8.37
N ARG A 60 0.40 9.41 -8.13
CA ARG A 60 -0.87 9.68 -7.47
C ARG A 60 -1.60 10.84 -8.11
N TYR A 61 -2.88 10.93 -7.80
CA TYR A 61 -3.69 12.13 -7.95
C TYR A 61 -4.62 12.21 -6.74
N CYS A 62 -5.09 13.41 -6.42
CA CYS A 62 -6.12 13.60 -5.40
C CYS A 62 -7.40 14.11 -6.06
N TYR A 63 -8.55 13.77 -5.49
CA TYR A 63 -9.84 14.27 -5.91
C TYR A 63 -10.69 14.74 -4.73
N ALA A 64 -11.69 15.56 -5.01
CA ALA A 64 -12.77 15.89 -4.09
C ALA A 64 -14.11 15.96 -4.84
N GLY A 65 -15.14 15.32 -4.33
CA GLY A 65 -16.48 15.31 -4.93
C GLY A 65 -17.45 16.18 -4.14
N SER A 66 -18.26 16.98 -4.84
CA SER A 66 -19.39 17.70 -4.28
C SER A 66 -20.70 17.35 -4.98
N ASP A 67 -21.61 16.71 -4.26
CA ASP A 67 -22.99 16.48 -4.71
C ASP A 67 -23.82 17.76 -4.72
N GLN A 68 -23.59 18.65 -3.75
CA GLN A 68 -24.31 19.93 -3.66
C GLN A 68 -24.03 20.82 -4.89
N THR A 69 -22.77 20.90 -5.31
CA THR A 69 -22.35 21.75 -6.44
C THR A 69 -22.24 20.99 -7.75
N ARG A 70 -22.45 19.67 -7.73
CA ARG A 70 -22.30 18.77 -8.89
C ARG A 70 -20.91 18.88 -9.52
N ARG A 71 -19.87 18.97 -8.67
CA ARG A 71 -18.47 19.10 -9.10
C ARG A 71 -17.64 17.90 -8.69
N PHE A 72 -16.66 17.57 -9.53
CA PHE A 72 -15.63 16.59 -9.24
C PHE A 72 -14.27 17.26 -9.46
N TYR A 73 -13.65 17.68 -8.38
CA TYR A 73 -12.38 18.38 -8.38
C TYR A 73 -11.22 17.38 -8.40
N ILE A 74 -10.18 17.64 -9.19
CA ILE A 74 -9.06 16.70 -9.40
C ILE A 74 -7.75 17.49 -9.43
N SER A 75 -6.70 16.98 -8.80
CA SER A 75 -5.35 17.49 -8.99
C SER A 75 -4.71 16.98 -10.28
N GLN A 76 -3.59 17.58 -10.69
CA GLN A 76 -2.70 16.95 -11.65
C GLN A 76 -2.05 15.68 -11.08
N PRO A 77 -1.59 14.73 -11.93
CA PRO A 77 -0.77 13.61 -11.50
C PRO A 77 0.57 14.07 -10.94
N PHE A 78 0.99 13.49 -9.82
CA PHE A 78 2.28 13.76 -9.16
C PHE A 78 2.94 12.46 -8.69
N ALA A 79 4.26 12.48 -8.55
CA ALA A 79 5.00 11.36 -7.96
C ALA A 79 4.67 11.24 -6.46
N ALA A 80 4.43 10.04 -5.96
CA ALA A 80 4.20 9.78 -4.54
C ALA A 80 5.47 10.08 -3.73
N SER A 81 5.53 11.28 -3.16
CA SER A 81 6.55 11.65 -2.18
C SER A 81 5.94 11.63 -0.79
N GLY A 82 5.84 10.43 -0.20
CA GLY A 82 5.51 10.26 1.22
C GLY A 82 4.20 9.52 1.55
N PRO A 83 3.86 9.43 2.85
CA PRO A 83 2.69 8.69 3.33
C PRO A 83 1.37 9.30 2.81
N LEU A 84 0.39 8.44 2.51
CA LEU A 84 -0.95 8.84 2.04
C LEU A 84 -1.61 9.86 2.96
N ASP A 85 -1.62 9.62 4.26
CA ASP A 85 -2.27 10.51 5.22
C ASP A 85 -1.69 11.93 5.20
N THR A 86 -0.39 12.08 4.91
CA THR A 86 0.25 13.39 4.81
C THR A 86 -0.20 14.12 3.55
N VAL A 87 -0.21 13.43 2.42
CA VAL A 87 -0.65 13.97 1.13
C VAL A 87 -2.14 14.37 1.19
N GLU A 88 -2.99 13.52 1.76
CA GLU A 88 -4.43 13.80 1.87
C GLU A 88 -4.69 14.99 2.81
N ARG A 89 -3.96 15.12 3.93
CA ARG A 89 -4.05 16.32 4.79
C ARG A 89 -3.63 17.61 4.08
N GLN A 90 -2.55 17.57 3.29
CA GLN A 90 -2.12 18.73 2.50
C GLN A 90 -3.18 19.13 1.46
N TRP A 91 -3.79 18.15 0.81
CA TRP A 91 -4.89 18.34 -0.13
C TRP A 91 -6.11 18.98 0.55
N ILE A 92 -6.56 18.43 1.69
CA ILE A 92 -7.66 18.98 2.50
C ILE A 92 -7.40 20.43 2.90
N ALA A 93 -6.19 20.72 3.38
CA ALA A 93 -5.81 22.06 3.80
C ALA A 93 -5.88 23.05 2.63
N TRP A 94 -5.36 22.67 1.47
CA TRP A 94 -5.40 23.50 0.27
C TRP A 94 -6.83 23.72 -0.23
N LEU A 95 -7.69 22.69 -0.26
CA LEU A 95 -9.11 22.83 -0.60
C LEU A 95 -9.82 23.82 0.35
N GLY A 96 -9.48 23.77 1.64
CA GLY A 96 -9.96 24.74 2.63
C GLY A 96 -9.55 26.18 2.32
N GLN A 97 -8.30 26.39 1.90
CA GLN A 97 -7.80 27.71 1.48
C GLN A 97 -8.53 28.23 0.22
N GLN A 98 -8.91 27.33 -0.69
CA GLN A 98 -9.69 27.66 -1.88
C GLN A 98 -11.21 27.77 -1.63
N ALA A 99 -11.65 27.59 -0.38
CA ALA A 99 -13.07 27.53 0.00
C ALA A 99 -13.89 26.52 -0.83
N VAL A 100 -13.25 25.42 -1.26
CA VAL A 100 -13.92 24.35 -2.01
C VAL A 100 -14.78 23.53 -1.06
N ARG A 101 -16.08 23.41 -1.38
CA ARG A 101 -16.99 22.51 -0.69
C ARG A 101 -16.91 21.11 -1.31
N TYR A 102 -16.85 20.09 -0.47
CA TYR A 102 -16.82 18.70 -0.89
C TYR A 102 -17.38 17.79 0.22
N GLU A 103 -17.88 16.61 -0.15
CA GLU A 103 -18.32 15.57 0.79
C GLU A 103 -17.53 14.27 0.65
N THR A 104 -16.83 14.07 -0.47
CA THR A 104 -15.94 12.93 -0.67
C THR A 104 -14.55 13.36 -1.07
N ILE A 105 -13.54 12.57 -0.71
CA ILE A 105 -12.14 12.83 -0.98
C ILE A 105 -11.40 11.51 -1.17
N GLY A 106 -10.25 11.56 -1.83
CA GLY A 106 -9.30 10.46 -1.85
C GLY A 106 -8.09 10.78 -2.71
N CYS A 107 -6.99 10.06 -2.48
CA CYS A 107 -5.77 10.17 -3.27
C CYS A 107 -5.30 8.80 -3.78
N PRO A 108 -5.91 8.26 -4.85
CA PRO A 108 -5.52 6.97 -5.41
C PRO A 108 -4.08 6.96 -5.94
N MET A 109 -3.49 5.76 -5.98
CA MET A 109 -2.15 5.53 -6.51
C MET A 109 -2.19 4.70 -7.79
N GLY A 110 -1.15 4.82 -8.62
CA GLY A 110 -0.88 3.96 -9.76
C GLY A 110 0.62 3.70 -9.93
N PRO A 111 1.00 2.64 -10.66
CA PRO A 111 2.40 2.24 -10.83
C PRO A 111 3.23 3.24 -11.65
N ASP A 112 2.58 4.06 -12.48
CA ASP A 112 3.21 5.08 -13.31
C ASP A 112 2.22 6.22 -13.62
N ARG A 113 2.72 7.28 -14.26
CA ARG A 113 1.92 8.47 -14.62
C ARG A 113 0.76 8.10 -15.55
N ALA A 114 0.99 7.23 -16.53
CA ALA A 114 -0.01 6.87 -17.53
C ALA A 114 -1.18 6.10 -16.90
N ALA A 115 -0.90 5.20 -15.95
CA ALA A 115 -1.92 4.49 -15.18
C ALA A 115 -2.78 5.46 -14.36
N VAL A 116 -2.17 6.48 -13.75
CA VAL A 116 -2.92 7.54 -13.03
C VAL A 116 -3.77 8.37 -13.98
N GLU A 117 -3.24 8.78 -15.14
CA GLU A 117 -3.99 9.54 -16.15
C GLU A 117 -5.17 8.73 -16.71
N ALA A 118 -5.00 7.42 -16.91
CA ALA A 118 -6.08 6.52 -17.28
C ALA A 118 -7.15 6.40 -16.19
N SER A 119 -6.74 6.35 -14.91
CA SER A 119 -7.65 6.37 -13.76
C SER A 119 -8.42 7.68 -13.68
N ILE A 120 -7.76 8.83 -13.84
CA ILE A 120 -8.40 10.16 -13.88
C ILE A 120 -9.44 10.19 -15.00
N THR A 121 -9.07 9.78 -16.22
CA THR A 121 -9.97 9.76 -17.38
C THR A 121 -11.22 8.93 -17.09
N SER A 122 -11.05 7.77 -16.45
CA SER A 122 -12.14 6.88 -16.08
C SER A 122 -13.04 7.50 -15.00
N ALA A 123 -12.44 8.13 -13.98
CA ALA A 123 -13.16 8.83 -12.93
C ALA A 123 -13.94 10.04 -13.46
N VAL A 124 -13.37 10.82 -14.37
CA VAL A 124 -14.05 11.94 -15.05
C VAL A 124 -15.25 11.43 -15.83
N ARG A 125 -15.08 10.37 -16.63
CA ARG A 125 -16.17 9.77 -17.41
C ARG A 125 -17.29 9.27 -16.51
N TYR A 126 -16.96 8.56 -15.44
CA TYR A 126 -17.95 8.09 -14.47
C TYR A 126 -18.69 9.25 -13.79
N ASN A 127 -17.97 10.27 -13.30
CA ASN A 127 -18.61 11.42 -12.66
C ASN A 127 -19.52 12.18 -13.64
N ALA A 128 -19.17 12.24 -14.93
CA ALA A 128 -20.05 12.80 -15.96
C ALA A 128 -21.34 11.99 -16.14
N THR A 129 -21.32 10.64 -16.06
CA THR A 129 -22.56 9.84 -16.07
C THR A 129 -23.39 10.04 -14.81
N GLN A 130 -22.75 10.38 -13.70
CA GLN A 130 -23.42 10.80 -12.47
C GLN A 130 -23.88 12.26 -12.52
N GLY A 131 -23.66 12.97 -13.62
CA GLY A 131 -24.01 14.37 -13.89
C GLY A 131 -23.23 15.39 -13.06
N ARG A 132 -22.00 15.05 -12.68
CA ARG A 132 -21.02 15.98 -12.10
C ARG A 132 -20.04 16.45 -13.19
N SER A 133 -19.60 17.70 -13.09
CA SER A 133 -18.57 18.26 -13.99
C SER A 133 -17.19 18.20 -13.34
N ALA A 134 -16.22 17.67 -14.08
CA ALA A 134 -14.83 17.64 -13.65
C ALA A 134 -14.21 19.05 -13.66
N VAL A 135 -13.42 19.37 -12.65
CA VAL A 135 -12.66 20.62 -12.53
C VAL A 135 -11.24 20.26 -12.13
N GLU A 136 -10.29 20.53 -13.01
CA GLU A 136 -8.88 20.40 -12.67
C GLU A 136 -8.46 21.58 -11.78
N LEU A 137 -7.72 21.26 -10.72
CA LEU A 137 -7.18 22.21 -9.77
C LEU A 137 -5.66 22.25 -9.91
N ASP A 138 -5.10 23.45 -9.99
CA ASP A 138 -3.65 23.67 -9.96
C ASP A 138 -3.12 23.52 -8.53
N TRP A 139 -3.13 22.28 -8.06
CA TRP A 139 -2.54 21.89 -6.80
C TRP A 139 -1.26 21.11 -7.04
N ARG A 140 -0.26 21.40 -6.22
CA ARG A 140 1.01 20.71 -6.19
C ARG A 140 1.16 20.12 -4.80
N SER A 141 1.36 18.81 -4.69
CA SER A 141 1.81 18.23 -3.43
C SER A 141 3.14 18.90 -3.08
N ASN A 142 3.22 19.54 -1.92
CA ASN A 142 4.39 20.32 -1.53
C ASN A 142 5.65 19.46 -1.70
N ARG A 143 6.47 19.80 -2.69
CA ARG A 143 7.85 19.35 -2.80
C ARG A 143 8.69 20.41 -2.10
N GLU A 144 9.06 20.12 -0.86
CA GLU A 144 10.40 20.44 -0.35
C GLU A 144 11.05 19.12 0.06
#